data_AF-A0AAV3X6K8-F1
#
_entry.id   AF-A0AAV3X6K8-F1
#
_cell.length_a   1.000
_cell.length_b   1.000
_cell.length_c   1.000
_cell.angle_alpha   90.00
_cell.angle_beta   90.00
_cell.angle_gamma   90.00
#
_symmetry.space_group_name_H-M   'P 1'
#
loop_
_entity.id
_entity.type
_entity.pdbx_description
1 polymer ?
#
loop_
_entity_poly.entity_id
_entity_poly.type
_entity_poly.pdbx_seq_one_letter_code
_entity_poly.pdbx_strand_id
1 'polypeptide(L)'
;MNPKNQLKYWMFAGFLSALFIHGWIQFNPNQWLSFLGNYPAQAEESEAIPLKNFNNAPIPDFEQITLGNLPPFETSGSAELPNGQTRSWNAGQNPSQIFTLGDFEAAFKLQKFDLNQIGQIAGIRIDVIKLSDFKLLETQNIQDLVKAMPQLLTKTLGEMPPIQEIVAQVLPPGWSPDRTLGEILSQNPQVQFTQLGQIDLSKYRLTQIPGIETVPLEAFNNWQSTPINGVPGLSRVPLSEFPNAPAPVGNMVALMDVPLQQIEQDRQKRVISGSQQEGFNVPCDKDCMHVELAQGGLQGALWIGKTQLVKGGFGPLGQLNSGKEPAGRHPFGDGFKVVVESVDEAKGTATLAMYFRICQRGMPDLGCSPYFLGPLPLMVVKEKPPIFVGSAAISTLESFRQTEALGLLNQILEKAKTDEIQVGDYLISRRRNLENGKGQLCLKKGDRELVKYPVQKTPQGLIKQVDKINLTQWDWQQIQFIYRNTKSLNALDTSLAGSVGNQDSLPFVSQIKVPLHPDLKKAWEYLNQHGWSANTQAGNDRIKATLEQSKGRLRVAEQQELYYKCLLHHQELMSAPNPIQLPSIQEVMKDLERWRKEAISAHYTPTQHQAINREKAADTQAEIAL
;
A
#
# COMPACT_ATOMS: atom_id res chain seq x y z
N MET A 1 39.83 -62.79 -26.70
CA MET A 1 39.28 -61.57 -27.36
C MET A 1 40.42 -60.81 -28.01
N ASN A 2 40.27 -60.37 -29.26
CA ASN A 2 41.33 -59.76 -30.07
C ASN A 2 41.75 -58.38 -29.51
N PRO A 3 43.04 -58.12 -29.25
CA PRO A 3 43.52 -56.84 -28.70
C PRO A 3 43.20 -55.63 -29.60
N LYS A 4 43.06 -55.83 -30.93
CA LYS A 4 42.59 -54.77 -31.84
C LYS A 4 41.12 -54.40 -31.65
N ASN A 5 40.29 -55.31 -31.11
CA ASN A 5 38.90 -55.02 -30.82
C ASN A 5 38.74 -54.30 -29.48
N GLN A 6 39.60 -54.58 -28.48
CA GLN A 6 39.56 -53.84 -27.21
C GLN A 6 39.95 -52.36 -27.38
N LEU A 7 40.95 -52.07 -28.22
CA LEU A 7 41.33 -50.68 -28.50
C LEU A 7 40.20 -49.91 -29.19
N LYS A 8 39.44 -50.55 -30.09
CA LYS A 8 38.26 -49.96 -30.72
C LYS A 8 37.13 -49.71 -29.72
N TYR A 9 36.92 -50.61 -28.76
CA TYR A 9 35.93 -50.42 -27.70
C TYR A 9 36.30 -49.28 -26.76
N TRP A 10 37.57 -49.14 -26.37
CA TRP A 10 38.03 -48.03 -25.53
C TRP A 10 37.99 -46.68 -26.25
N MET A 11 38.33 -46.65 -27.54
CA MET A 11 38.18 -45.44 -28.35
C MET A 11 36.70 -45.05 -28.55
N PHE A 12 35.82 -46.02 -28.74
CA PHE A 12 34.38 -45.77 -28.87
C PHE A 12 33.73 -45.32 -27.55
N ALA A 13 34.11 -45.94 -26.42
CA ALA A 13 33.65 -45.54 -25.10
C ALA A 13 34.17 -44.15 -24.70
N GLY A 14 35.42 -43.83 -25.03
CA GLY A 14 36.01 -42.50 -24.84
C GLY A 14 35.33 -41.42 -25.70
N PHE A 15 34.96 -41.75 -26.94
CA PHE A 15 34.22 -40.85 -27.82
C PHE A 15 32.80 -40.60 -27.32
N LEU A 16 32.08 -41.63 -26.86
CA LEU A 16 30.74 -41.49 -26.30
C LEU A 16 30.72 -40.70 -25.00
N SER A 17 31.72 -40.88 -24.13
CA SER A 17 31.84 -40.11 -22.88
C SER A 17 32.23 -38.65 -23.13
N ALA A 18 33.08 -38.37 -24.13
CA ALA A 18 33.37 -37.00 -24.55
C ALA A 18 32.14 -36.30 -25.15
N LEU A 19 31.33 -36.99 -25.96
CA LEU A 19 30.06 -36.47 -26.48
C LEU A 19 29.03 -36.22 -25.37
N PHE A 20 29.00 -37.06 -24.34
CA PHE A 20 28.10 -36.87 -23.20
C PHE A 20 28.52 -35.65 -22.34
N ILE A 21 29.83 -35.47 -22.09
CA ILE A 21 30.35 -34.34 -21.31
C ILE A 21 30.23 -33.02 -22.09
N HIS A 22 30.48 -33.01 -23.41
CA HIS A 22 30.22 -31.82 -24.23
C HIS A 22 28.73 -31.52 -24.42
N GLY A 23 27.89 -32.57 -24.57
CA GLY A 23 26.45 -32.42 -24.59
C GLY A 23 25.89 -31.80 -23.31
N TRP A 24 26.43 -32.16 -22.14
CA TRP A 24 25.94 -31.64 -20.86
C TRP A 24 26.42 -30.23 -20.53
N ILE A 25 27.62 -29.83 -20.99
CA ILE A 25 28.16 -28.47 -20.78
C ILE A 25 27.58 -27.44 -21.77
N GLN A 26 27.03 -27.88 -22.90
CA GLN A 26 26.29 -27.02 -23.85
C GLN A 26 24.75 -27.14 -23.75
N PHE A 27 24.23 -27.95 -22.82
CA PHE A 27 22.79 -28.05 -22.57
C PHE A 27 22.30 -26.85 -21.74
N ASN A 28 22.01 -25.75 -22.45
CA ASN A 28 21.19 -24.66 -21.94
C ASN A 28 19.72 -24.99 -22.32
N PRO A 29 18.80 -25.21 -21.37
CA PRO A 29 17.43 -25.67 -21.65
C PRO A 29 16.61 -24.74 -22.57
N ASN A 30 17.10 -23.53 -22.82
CA ASN A 30 16.44 -22.50 -23.62
C ASN A 30 16.75 -22.53 -25.12
N GLN A 31 17.54 -23.47 -25.64
CA GLN A 31 17.91 -23.51 -27.08
C GLN A 31 17.32 -24.69 -27.88
N TRP A 32 16.57 -25.61 -27.26
CA TRP A 32 15.98 -26.75 -27.99
C TRP A 32 14.58 -26.48 -28.57
N LEU A 33 13.97 -25.33 -28.25
CA LEU A 33 12.66 -24.93 -28.78
C LEU A 33 12.73 -24.23 -30.15
N SER A 34 13.92 -23.94 -30.69
CA SER A 34 14.09 -23.22 -31.96
C SER A 34 14.30 -24.14 -33.18
N PHE A 35 14.20 -25.47 -33.05
CA PHE A 35 14.51 -26.41 -34.15
C PHE A 35 13.35 -27.34 -34.56
N LEU A 36 12.16 -27.19 -33.99
CA LEU A 36 10.96 -27.90 -34.46
C LEU A 36 9.89 -26.92 -34.92
N GLY A 37 9.92 -26.60 -36.22
CA GLY A 37 8.78 -26.13 -36.98
C GLY A 37 8.51 -24.63 -36.91
N ASN A 38 8.81 -23.95 -38.02
CA ASN A 38 8.13 -22.73 -38.43
C ASN A 38 6.62 -23.00 -38.59
N TYR A 39 5.90 -22.98 -37.49
CA TYR A 39 4.55 -22.43 -37.48
C TYR A 39 4.73 -20.95 -37.12
N PRO A 40 4.04 -20.00 -37.77
CA PRO A 40 3.84 -18.73 -37.10
C PRO A 40 3.11 -19.10 -35.80
N ALA A 41 3.84 -19.09 -34.68
CA ALA A 41 3.20 -18.88 -33.41
C ALA A 41 2.43 -17.58 -33.61
N GLN A 42 1.12 -17.68 -33.81
CA GLN A 42 0.25 -16.63 -33.31
C GLN A 42 0.67 -16.53 -31.85
N ALA A 43 1.50 -15.53 -31.55
CA ALA A 43 1.51 -14.96 -30.23
C ALA A 43 0.04 -14.71 -29.96
N GLU A 44 -0.58 -15.55 -29.12
CA GLU A 44 -1.83 -15.18 -28.52
C GLU A 44 -1.51 -13.82 -27.89
N GLU A 45 -2.05 -12.76 -28.50
CA GLU A 45 -2.04 -11.44 -27.89
C GLU A 45 -2.61 -11.67 -26.50
N SER A 46 -1.75 -11.60 -25.48
CA SER A 46 -2.16 -11.48 -24.09
C SER A 46 -3.32 -10.49 -24.08
N GLU A 47 -4.54 -10.96 -23.77
CA GLU A 47 -5.74 -10.11 -23.81
C GLU A 47 -5.41 -8.83 -23.03
N ALA A 48 -5.32 -7.72 -23.77
CA ALA A 48 -4.87 -6.48 -23.20
C ALA A 48 -5.79 -6.12 -22.04
N ILE A 49 -5.21 -5.75 -20.89
CA ILE A 49 -5.99 -5.29 -19.73
C ILE A 49 -6.99 -4.22 -20.19
N PRO A 50 -8.29 -4.38 -19.92
CA PRO A 50 -9.29 -3.40 -20.33
C PRO A 50 -9.01 -2.06 -19.65
N LEU A 51 -9.17 -0.96 -20.40
CA LEU A 51 -8.86 0.39 -19.95
C LEU A 51 -10.11 1.27 -19.99
N LYS A 52 -10.19 2.22 -19.05
CA LYS A 52 -11.13 3.35 -19.08
C LYS A 52 -10.40 4.67 -18.90
N ASN A 53 -11.07 5.77 -19.19
CA ASN A 53 -10.49 7.10 -19.01
C ASN A 53 -10.78 7.67 -17.62
N PHE A 54 -9.76 8.25 -17.00
CA PHE A 54 -9.84 9.01 -15.76
C PHE A 54 -9.01 10.29 -15.90
N ASN A 55 -9.61 11.46 -15.76
CA ASN A 55 -8.96 12.76 -15.99
C ASN A 55 -8.20 12.83 -17.33
N ASN A 56 -8.82 12.30 -18.40
CA ASN A 56 -8.25 12.19 -19.74
C ASN A 56 -7.02 11.28 -19.88
N ALA A 57 -6.68 10.50 -18.84
CA ALA A 57 -5.65 9.48 -18.91
C ALA A 57 -6.27 8.07 -18.90
N PRO A 58 -5.72 7.12 -19.69
CA PRO A 58 -6.12 5.73 -19.59
C PRO A 58 -5.68 5.14 -18.24
N ILE A 59 -6.59 4.43 -17.60
CA ILE A 59 -6.38 3.64 -16.39
C ILE A 59 -6.99 2.24 -16.55
N PRO A 60 -6.57 1.23 -15.78
CA PRO A 60 -7.21 -0.08 -15.79
C PRO A 60 -8.69 0.00 -15.41
N ASP A 61 -9.54 -0.71 -16.15
CA ASP A 61 -10.96 -0.81 -15.85
C ASP A 61 -11.24 -1.95 -14.88
N PHE A 62 -11.15 -1.67 -13.59
CA PHE A 62 -11.36 -2.66 -12.53
C PHE A 62 -12.75 -3.30 -12.49
N GLU A 63 -13.72 -2.78 -13.25
CA GLU A 63 -15.05 -3.41 -13.43
C GLU A 63 -14.98 -4.62 -14.37
N GLN A 64 -13.97 -4.67 -15.25
CA GLN A 64 -13.77 -5.75 -16.23
C GLN A 64 -12.57 -6.65 -15.88
N ILE A 65 -11.81 -6.28 -14.85
CA ILE A 65 -10.64 -7.04 -14.37
C ILE A 65 -11.05 -7.84 -13.14
N THR A 66 -10.68 -9.12 -13.12
CA THR A 66 -10.87 -10.07 -12.04
C THR A 66 -9.50 -10.72 -11.74
N LEU A 67 -9.33 -11.37 -10.59
CA LEU A 67 -8.08 -12.11 -10.34
C LEU A 67 -7.89 -13.30 -11.31
N GLY A 68 -8.99 -13.82 -11.88
CA GLY A 68 -9.00 -14.95 -12.79
C GLY A 68 -8.68 -14.62 -14.25
N ASN A 69 -8.86 -13.36 -14.69
CA ASN A 69 -8.52 -12.90 -16.04
C ASN A 69 -7.33 -11.93 -16.07
N LEU A 70 -6.62 -11.76 -14.95
CA LEU A 70 -5.32 -11.11 -14.98
C LEU A 70 -4.35 -11.89 -15.88
N PRO A 71 -3.43 -11.18 -16.58
CA PRO A 71 -2.37 -11.81 -17.34
C PRO A 71 -1.58 -12.80 -16.47
N PRO A 72 -1.15 -13.94 -17.04
CA PRO A 72 -0.32 -14.88 -16.33
C PRO A 72 1.05 -14.27 -16.01
N PHE A 73 1.76 -14.86 -15.05
CA PHE A 73 3.15 -14.50 -14.78
C PHE A 73 4.02 -14.73 -16.02
N GLU A 74 4.85 -13.74 -16.37
CA GLU A 74 5.78 -13.87 -17.51
C GLU A 74 7.03 -14.70 -17.16
N THR A 75 7.37 -14.79 -15.88
CA THR A 75 8.57 -15.47 -15.38
C THR A 75 8.23 -16.43 -14.25
N SER A 76 8.96 -17.54 -14.18
CA SER A 76 8.89 -18.45 -13.03
C SER A 76 9.71 -17.92 -11.86
N GLY A 77 9.34 -18.30 -10.64
CA GLY A 77 10.11 -17.97 -9.45
C GLY A 77 9.65 -18.69 -8.20
N SER A 78 10.36 -18.47 -7.11
CA SER A 78 9.99 -18.99 -5.80
C SER A 78 10.48 -18.10 -4.67
N ALA A 79 9.78 -18.14 -3.55
CA ALA A 79 10.16 -17.49 -2.31
C ALA A 79 9.95 -18.45 -1.13
N GLU A 80 11.00 -18.65 -0.34
CA GLU A 80 10.92 -19.37 0.93
C GLU A 80 10.39 -18.42 2.01
N LEU A 81 9.28 -18.79 2.63
CA LEU A 81 8.61 -18.03 3.66
C LEU A 81 9.26 -18.31 5.03
N PRO A 82 9.19 -17.39 6.00
CA PRO A 82 9.80 -17.57 7.33
C PRO A 82 9.31 -18.80 8.11
N ASN A 83 8.17 -19.39 7.71
CA ASN A 83 7.63 -20.62 8.30
C ASN A 83 8.18 -21.90 7.62
N GLY A 84 9.15 -21.80 6.71
CA GLY A 84 9.75 -22.91 5.96
C GLY A 84 8.93 -23.37 4.74
N GLN A 85 7.75 -22.78 4.48
CA GLN A 85 6.98 -23.07 3.27
C GLN A 85 7.59 -22.34 2.08
N THR A 86 7.51 -22.94 0.89
CA THR A 86 7.93 -22.27 -0.34
C THR A 86 6.70 -21.88 -1.15
N ARG A 87 6.60 -20.60 -1.53
CA ARG A 87 5.67 -20.13 -2.57
C ARG A 87 6.40 -20.18 -3.90
N SER A 88 5.95 -20.98 -4.85
CA SER A 88 6.51 -21.04 -6.20
C SER A 88 5.44 -20.76 -7.24
N TRP A 89 5.85 -20.19 -8.37
CA TRP A 89 5.01 -19.94 -9.52
C TRP A 89 5.79 -20.21 -10.80
N ASN A 90 5.07 -20.60 -11.84
CA ASN A 90 5.63 -20.81 -13.16
C ASN A 90 5.19 -19.70 -14.12
N ALA A 91 6.02 -19.40 -15.11
CA ALA A 91 5.60 -18.63 -16.27
C ALA A 91 4.35 -19.27 -16.90
N GLY A 92 3.37 -18.45 -17.28
CA GLY A 92 2.06 -18.90 -17.78
C GLY A 92 1.03 -19.19 -16.68
N GLN A 93 1.41 -19.18 -15.40
CA GLN A 93 0.47 -19.43 -14.30
C GLN A 93 -0.34 -18.18 -13.96
N ASN A 94 -1.63 -18.35 -13.66
CA ASN A 94 -2.51 -17.24 -13.33
C ASN A 94 -2.35 -16.80 -11.85
N PRO A 95 -2.38 -15.49 -11.56
CA PRO A 95 -2.33 -14.94 -10.20
C PRO A 95 -3.26 -15.60 -9.17
N SER A 96 -4.51 -15.91 -9.56
CA SER A 96 -5.49 -16.53 -8.65
C SER A 96 -5.11 -17.94 -8.18
N GLN A 97 -4.16 -18.59 -8.85
CA GLN A 97 -3.64 -19.90 -8.48
C GLN A 97 -2.47 -19.82 -7.49
N ILE A 98 -1.86 -18.64 -7.35
CA ILE A 98 -0.66 -18.42 -6.55
C ILE A 98 -0.99 -17.67 -5.27
N PHE A 99 -1.82 -16.63 -5.34
CA PHE A 99 -2.15 -15.82 -4.19
C PHE A 99 -3.12 -16.52 -3.24
N THR A 100 -2.97 -16.23 -1.96
CA THR A 100 -3.90 -16.65 -0.90
C THR A 100 -4.72 -15.46 -0.43
N LEU A 101 -5.78 -15.72 0.36
CA LEU A 101 -6.57 -14.65 0.98
C LEU A 101 -5.71 -13.73 1.87
N GLY A 102 -4.73 -14.30 2.57
CA GLY A 102 -3.82 -13.56 3.46
C GLY A 102 -2.94 -12.54 2.74
N ASP A 103 -2.55 -12.80 1.48
CA ASP A 103 -1.76 -11.89 0.67
C ASP A 103 -2.47 -10.54 0.46
N PHE A 104 -3.82 -10.57 0.46
CA PHE A 104 -4.67 -9.40 0.24
C PHE A 104 -5.43 -8.94 1.49
N GLU A 105 -5.10 -9.46 2.67
CA GLU A 105 -5.81 -9.19 3.94
C GLU A 105 -5.94 -7.68 4.23
N ALA A 106 -4.84 -6.95 4.07
CA ALA A 106 -4.79 -5.52 4.32
C ALA A 106 -5.20 -4.68 3.10
N ALA A 107 -4.90 -5.16 1.89
CA ALA A 107 -5.03 -4.39 0.67
C ALA A 107 -6.45 -4.43 0.09
N PHE A 108 -7.00 -5.63 -0.19
CA PHE A 108 -8.32 -5.77 -0.79
C PHE A 108 -9.38 -6.27 0.18
N LYS A 109 -8.97 -6.77 1.35
CA LYS A 109 -9.84 -7.28 2.41
C LYS A 109 -10.77 -8.39 1.92
N LEU A 110 -10.29 -9.27 1.04
CA LEU A 110 -11.09 -10.35 0.42
C LEU A 110 -11.75 -11.27 1.44
N GLN A 111 -11.14 -11.44 2.62
CA GLN A 111 -11.64 -12.24 3.71
C GLN A 111 -12.95 -11.72 4.35
N LYS A 112 -13.35 -10.49 4.02
CA LYS A 112 -14.63 -9.91 4.46
C LYS A 112 -15.82 -10.41 3.64
N PHE A 113 -15.57 -11.02 2.49
CA PHE A 113 -16.65 -11.65 1.73
C PHE A 113 -17.22 -12.87 2.46
N ASP A 114 -18.48 -13.16 2.16
CA ASP A 114 -19.08 -14.49 2.31
C ASP A 114 -19.39 -15.10 0.92
N LEU A 115 -19.75 -16.39 0.87
CA LEU A 115 -20.00 -17.07 -0.40
C LEU A 115 -21.28 -16.59 -1.09
N ASN A 116 -22.28 -16.12 -0.34
CA ASN A 116 -23.49 -15.54 -0.93
C ASN A 116 -23.17 -14.27 -1.71
N GLN A 117 -22.39 -13.36 -1.14
CA GLN A 117 -21.91 -12.14 -1.80
C GLN A 117 -21.11 -12.49 -3.05
N ILE A 118 -20.15 -13.42 -2.94
CA ILE A 118 -19.34 -13.88 -4.08
C ILE A 118 -20.23 -14.48 -5.17
N GLY A 119 -21.19 -15.33 -4.80
CA GLY A 119 -22.13 -15.96 -5.74
C GLY A 119 -22.99 -14.95 -6.47
N GLN A 120 -23.49 -13.92 -5.78
CA GLN A 120 -24.28 -12.85 -6.38
C GLN A 120 -23.46 -12.04 -7.39
N ILE A 121 -22.23 -11.65 -7.04
CA ILE A 121 -21.36 -10.84 -7.91
C ILE A 121 -20.87 -11.66 -9.11
N ALA A 122 -20.42 -12.89 -8.87
CA ALA A 122 -19.84 -13.77 -9.89
C ALA A 122 -20.88 -14.51 -10.75
N GLY A 123 -22.18 -14.36 -10.43
CA GLY A 123 -23.27 -15.06 -11.13
C GLY A 123 -23.25 -16.58 -10.91
N ILE A 124 -22.84 -17.04 -9.73
CA ILE A 124 -22.70 -18.47 -9.41
C ILE A 124 -23.85 -18.93 -8.51
N ARG A 125 -24.41 -20.08 -8.86
CA ARG A 125 -25.42 -20.78 -8.07
C ARG A 125 -24.78 -21.52 -6.90
N ILE A 126 -25.02 -21.05 -5.68
CA ILE A 126 -24.44 -21.62 -4.46
C ILE A 126 -24.97 -23.04 -4.17
N ASP A 127 -26.21 -23.35 -4.56
CA ASP A 127 -26.88 -24.64 -4.32
C ASP A 127 -26.29 -25.82 -5.11
N VAL A 128 -25.44 -25.55 -6.11
CA VAL A 128 -24.74 -26.59 -6.89
C VAL A 128 -23.28 -26.76 -6.48
N ILE A 129 -22.75 -25.90 -5.60
CA ILE A 129 -21.38 -25.96 -5.13
C ILE A 129 -21.23 -27.13 -4.15
N LYS A 130 -20.15 -27.90 -4.29
CA LYS A 130 -19.79 -28.98 -3.36
C LYS A 130 -18.93 -28.47 -2.22
N LEU A 131 -18.93 -29.16 -1.08
CA LEU A 131 -18.02 -28.83 0.01
C LEU A 131 -16.54 -28.94 -0.42
N SER A 132 -16.21 -29.89 -1.31
CA SER A 132 -14.86 -30.04 -1.87
C SER A 132 -14.39 -28.87 -2.73
N ASP A 133 -15.30 -28.05 -3.26
CA ASP A 133 -14.94 -26.88 -4.07
C ASP A 133 -14.46 -25.72 -3.17
N PHE A 134 -14.81 -25.76 -1.88
CA PHE A 134 -14.42 -24.77 -0.89
C PHE A 134 -13.29 -25.29 0.00
N LYS A 135 -12.05 -25.17 -0.50
CA LYS A 135 -10.84 -25.73 0.12
C LYS A 135 -10.63 -25.31 1.58
N LEU A 136 -11.13 -24.14 1.97
CA LEU A 136 -11.07 -23.67 3.35
C LEU A 136 -11.71 -24.65 4.34
N LEU A 137 -12.71 -25.43 3.90
CA LEU A 137 -13.41 -26.40 4.75
C LEU A 137 -12.59 -27.63 5.09
N GLU A 138 -11.63 -28.01 4.24
CA GLU A 138 -10.83 -29.24 4.43
C GLU A 138 -10.09 -29.25 5.77
N THR A 139 -9.60 -28.07 6.21
CA THR A 139 -8.83 -27.92 7.45
C THR A 139 -9.67 -27.56 8.67
N GLN A 140 -10.98 -27.31 8.51
CA GLN A 140 -11.84 -26.96 9.65
C GLN A 140 -12.12 -28.20 10.49
N ASN A 141 -12.04 -28.07 11.81
CA ASN A 141 -12.61 -29.04 12.74
C ASN A 141 -14.00 -28.59 13.22
N ILE A 142 -14.73 -29.48 13.87
CA ILE A 142 -16.09 -29.19 14.36
C ILE A 142 -16.10 -28.01 15.33
N GLN A 143 -15.10 -27.87 16.20
CA GLN A 143 -14.99 -26.76 17.14
C GLN A 143 -14.85 -25.41 16.43
N ASP A 144 -13.96 -25.32 15.44
CA ASP A 144 -13.72 -24.13 14.65
C ASP A 144 -14.95 -23.77 13.81
N LEU A 145 -15.62 -24.78 13.24
CA LEU A 145 -16.86 -24.57 12.50
C LEU A 145 -17.98 -24.03 13.40
N VAL A 146 -18.15 -24.58 14.60
CA VAL A 146 -19.12 -24.08 15.60
C VAL A 146 -18.75 -22.68 16.09
N LYS A 147 -17.47 -22.37 16.23
CA LYS A 147 -17.00 -21.04 16.61
C LYS A 147 -17.36 -20.01 15.54
N ALA A 148 -17.22 -20.37 14.26
CA ALA A 148 -17.63 -19.53 13.14
C ALA A 148 -19.17 -19.48 12.98
N MET A 149 -19.86 -20.56 13.34
CA MET A 149 -21.30 -20.76 13.15
C MET A 149 -22.00 -21.30 14.42
N PRO A 150 -22.20 -20.47 15.46
CA PRO A 150 -22.76 -20.95 16.74
C PRO A 150 -24.14 -21.59 16.62
N GLN A 151 -24.93 -21.21 15.59
CA GLN A 151 -26.25 -21.77 15.33
C GLN A 151 -26.25 -23.28 15.07
N LEU A 152 -25.12 -23.85 14.61
CA LEU A 152 -24.99 -25.28 14.36
C LEU A 152 -25.19 -26.11 15.64
N LEU A 153 -24.92 -25.54 16.83
CA LEU A 153 -25.14 -26.23 18.10
C LEU A 153 -26.58 -26.65 18.33
N THR A 154 -27.53 -25.91 17.74
CA THR A 154 -28.97 -26.15 17.89
C THR A 154 -29.55 -27.06 16.80
N LYS A 155 -28.75 -27.36 15.76
CA LYS A 155 -29.14 -28.21 14.64
C LYS A 155 -28.96 -29.66 14.99
N THR A 156 -29.89 -30.50 14.54
CA THR A 156 -29.77 -31.95 14.72
C THR A 156 -28.74 -32.50 13.74
N LEU A 157 -28.07 -33.61 14.10
CA LEU A 157 -27.11 -34.22 13.18
C LEU A 157 -27.77 -34.68 11.88
N GLY A 158 -29.03 -35.14 11.92
CA GLY A 158 -29.79 -35.52 10.73
C GLY A 158 -30.03 -34.37 9.74
N GLU A 159 -30.02 -33.11 10.19
CA GLU A 159 -30.08 -31.92 9.32
C GLU A 159 -28.73 -31.60 8.66
N MET A 160 -27.64 -32.22 9.13
CA MET A 160 -26.27 -31.94 8.70
C MET A 160 -25.53 -33.23 8.31
N PRO A 161 -25.90 -33.87 7.18
CA PRO A 161 -25.29 -35.12 6.72
C PRO A 161 -23.75 -35.19 6.76
N PRO A 162 -22.99 -34.17 6.30
CA PRO A 162 -21.52 -34.23 6.40
C PRO A 162 -21.02 -34.27 7.86
N ILE A 163 -21.67 -33.52 8.76
CA ILE A 163 -21.31 -33.52 10.19
C ILE A 163 -21.73 -34.85 10.84
N GLN A 164 -22.87 -35.40 10.44
CA GLN A 164 -23.31 -36.73 10.87
C GLN A 164 -22.32 -37.82 10.49
N GLU A 165 -21.78 -37.82 9.26
CA GLU A 165 -20.77 -38.81 8.84
C GLU A 165 -19.50 -38.71 9.69
N ILE A 166 -19.03 -37.48 9.95
CA ILE A 166 -17.87 -37.24 10.82
C ILE A 166 -18.10 -37.81 12.22
N VAL A 167 -19.26 -37.53 12.82
CA VAL A 167 -19.63 -38.07 14.14
C VAL A 167 -19.69 -39.59 14.12
N ALA A 168 -20.23 -40.19 13.05
CA ALA A 168 -20.35 -41.63 12.88
C ALA A 168 -18.99 -42.35 12.81
N GLN A 169 -17.95 -41.70 12.29
CA GLN A 169 -16.61 -42.26 12.23
C GLN A 169 -15.89 -42.26 13.59
N VAL A 170 -16.26 -41.33 14.48
CA VAL A 170 -15.59 -41.12 15.77
C VAL A 170 -16.30 -41.86 16.91
N LEU A 171 -17.63 -41.91 16.87
CA LEU A 171 -18.43 -42.48 17.95
C LEU A 171 -18.85 -43.92 17.66
N PRO A 172 -18.88 -44.80 18.69
CA PRO A 172 -19.41 -46.14 18.53
C PRO A 172 -20.91 -46.11 18.20
N PRO A 173 -21.47 -47.18 17.61
CA PRO A 173 -22.91 -47.28 17.39
C PRO A 173 -23.71 -47.06 18.68
N GLY A 174 -24.85 -46.36 18.59
CA GLY A 174 -25.76 -46.12 19.73
C GLY A 174 -26.07 -44.65 20.03
N TRP A 175 -25.48 -43.69 19.31
CA TRP A 175 -25.94 -42.30 19.30
C TRP A 175 -27.12 -42.12 18.32
N SER A 176 -27.93 -41.08 18.52
CA SER A 176 -29.09 -40.77 17.67
C SER A 176 -28.84 -39.52 16.79
N PRO A 177 -29.21 -39.54 15.50
CA PRO A 177 -29.10 -38.38 14.62
C PRO A 177 -30.09 -37.25 14.95
N ASP A 178 -31.12 -37.53 15.76
CA ASP A 178 -32.10 -36.52 16.20
C ASP A 178 -31.56 -35.61 17.30
N ARG A 179 -30.39 -35.95 17.87
CA ARG A 179 -29.71 -35.11 18.86
C ARG A 179 -29.06 -33.91 18.21
N THR A 180 -29.04 -32.81 18.95
CA THR A 180 -28.35 -31.60 18.51
C THR A 180 -26.84 -31.77 18.56
N LEU A 181 -26.12 -31.03 17.71
CA LEU A 181 -24.66 -31.04 17.75
C LEU A 181 -24.13 -30.61 19.13
N GLY A 182 -24.76 -29.62 19.79
CA GLY A 182 -24.35 -29.20 21.14
C GLY A 182 -24.47 -30.31 22.19
N GLU A 183 -25.54 -31.08 22.15
CA GLU A 183 -25.72 -32.25 23.02
C GLU A 183 -24.68 -33.34 22.75
N ILE A 184 -24.30 -33.56 21.49
CA ILE A 184 -23.27 -34.52 21.12
C ILE A 184 -21.89 -34.06 21.62
N LEU A 185 -21.53 -32.79 21.39
CA LEU A 185 -20.23 -32.23 21.79
C LEU A 185 -20.05 -32.17 23.31
N SER A 186 -21.13 -31.95 24.08
CA SER A 186 -21.08 -31.94 25.55
C SER A 186 -20.80 -33.31 26.16
N GLN A 187 -21.26 -34.39 25.53
CA GLN A 187 -21.03 -35.76 25.99
C GLN A 187 -19.81 -36.43 25.36
N ASN A 188 -19.38 -35.93 24.20
CA ASN A 188 -18.30 -36.51 23.41
C ASN A 188 -17.30 -35.42 22.97
N PRO A 189 -16.46 -34.91 23.90
CA PRO A 189 -15.53 -33.82 23.59
C PRO A 189 -14.54 -34.16 22.46
N GLN A 190 -14.23 -35.45 22.22
CA GLN A 190 -13.34 -35.88 21.15
C GLN A 190 -13.80 -35.50 19.74
N VAL A 191 -15.12 -35.31 19.53
CA VAL A 191 -15.69 -34.91 18.23
C VAL A 191 -15.27 -33.49 17.85
N GLN A 192 -14.95 -32.63 18.83
CA GLN A 192 -14.60 -31.23 18.62
C GLN A 192 -13.38 -31.06 17.70
N PHE A 193 -12.42 -32.00 17.77
CA PHE A 193 -11.15 -31.91 17.07
C PHE A 193 -11.14 -32.65 15.72
N THR A 194 -12.26 -33.25 15.33
CA THR A 194 -12.36 -34.00 14.08
C THR A 194 -12.48 -33.05 12.89
N GLN A 195 -11.62 -33.23 11.89
CA GLN A 195 -11.55 -32.38 10.71
C GLN A 195 -12.55 -32.83 9.63
N LEU A 196 -13.14 -31.85 8.92
CA LEU A 196 -14.04 -32.12 7.80
C LEU A 196 -13.35 -32.86 6.66
N GLY A 197 -12.06 -32.61 6.41
CA GLY A 197 -11.28 -33.31 5.39
C GLY A 197 -11.11 -34.82 5.60
N GLN A 198 -11.60 -35.39 6.71
CA GLN A 198 -11.57 -36.85 6.96
C GLN A 198 -12.69 -37.60 6.23
N ILE A 199 -13.72 -36.89 5.75
CA ILE A 199 -14.78 -37.44 4.90
C ILE A 199 -14.59 -36.98 3.45
N ASP A 200 -15.21 -37.71 2.52
CA ASP A 200 -15.25 -37.31 1.12
C ASP A 200 -16.23 -36.15 0.92
N LEU A 201 -15.71 -34.92 1.01
CA LEU A 201 -16.47 -33.68 0.85
C LEU A 201 -17.12 -33.53 -0.54
N SER A 202 -16.69 -34.30 -1.55
CA SER A 202 -17.26 -34.23 -2.89
C SER A 202 -18.65 -34.86 -3.02
N LYS A 203 -19.07 -35.62 -2.00
CA LYS A 203 -20.41 -36.22 -1.87
C LYS A 203 -21.47 -35.22 -1.40
N TYR A 204 -21.03 -34.08 -0.86
CA TYR A 204 -21.90 -33.16 -0.16
C TYR A 204 -21.96 -31.80 -0.85
N ARG A 205 -23.16 -31.24 -0.93
CA ARG A 205 -23.39 -29.85 -1.33
C ARG A 205 -23.07 -28.91 -0.18
N LEU A 206 -22.64 -27.70 -0.53
CA LEU A 206 -22.35 -26.63 0.43
C LEU A 206 -23.54 -26.38 1.38
N THR A 207 -24.77 -26.34 0.82
CA THR A 207 -26.01 -26.07 1.56
C THR A 207 -26.41 -27.17 2.56
N GLN A 208 -25.72 -28.32 2.58
CA GLN A 208 -25.92 -29.36 3.59
C GLN A 208 -25.24 -29.04 4.92
N ILE A 209 -24.49 -27.93 5.00
CA ILE A 209 -24.13 -27.27 6.26
C ILE A 209 -24.93 -25.96 6.32
N PRO A 210 -26.03 -25.90 7.09
CA PRO A 210 -26.95 -24.77 7.06
C PRO A 210 -26.29 -23.42 7.42
N GLY A 211 -26.37 -22.45 6.51
CA GLY A 211 -25.95 -21.07 6.71
C GLY A 211 -24.46 -20.81 6.46
N ILE A 212 -23.69 -21.81 6.02
CA ILE A 212 -22.24 -21.68 5.79
C ILE A 212 -21.90 -20.63 4.74
N GLU A 213 -22.80 -20.40 3.79
CA GLU A 213 -22.67 -19.45 2.70
C GLU A 213 -22.73 -17.98 3.15
N THR A 214 -23.23 -17.71 4.36
CA THR A 214 -23.34 -16.35 4.95
C THR A 214 -22.22 -16.02 5.91
N VAL A 215 -21.26 -16.93 6.10
CA VAL A 215 -20.16 -16.77 7.04
C VAL A 215 -19.01 -16.04 6.34
N PRO A 216 -18.52 -14.91 6.89
CA PRO A 216 -17.34 -14.27 6.35
C PRO A 216 -16.14 -15.21 6.33
N LEU A 217 -15.35 -15.19 5.26
CA LEU A 217 -14.20 -16.08 5.08
C LEU A 217 -13.20 -15.99 6.27
N GLU A 218 -13.06 -14.80 6.86
CA GLU A 218 -12.18 -14.58 8.01
C GLU A 218 -12.62 -15.26 9.31
N ALA A 219 -13.86 -15.75 9.40
CA ALA A 219 -14.36 -16.44 10.58
C ALA A 219 -13.85 -17.89 10.67
N PHE A 220 -13.45 -18.48 9.55
CA PHE A 220 -12.91 -19.84 9.51
C PHE A 220 -11.45 -19.85 9.95
N ASN A 221 -11.03 -20.93 10.60
CA ASN A 221 -9.64 -21.08 11.02
C ASN A 221 -8.71 -21.18 9.81
N ASN A 222 -7.49 -20.65 9.91
CA ASN A 222 -6.45 -20.73 8.88
C ASN A 222 -6.84 -20.16 7.49
N TRP A 223 -7.82 -19.25 7.44
CA TRP A 223 -8.30 -18.66 6.19
C TRP A 223 -7.19 -17.96 5.39
N GLN A 224 -6.20 -17.37 6.04
CA GLN A 224 -5.11 -16.63 5.40
C GLN A 224 -4.32 -17.48 4.39
N SER A 225 -4.22 -18.79 4.64
CA SER A 225 -3.47 -19.73 3.80
C SER A 225 -4.27 -20.25 2.60
N THR A 226 -5.57 -19.95 2.53
CA THR A 226 -6.46 -20.47 1.48
C THR A 226 -6.14 -19.80 0.15
N PRO A 227 -5.81 -20.59 -0.90
CA PRO A 227 -5.65 -20.05 -2.26
C PRO A 227 -6.92 -19.37 -2.75
N ILE A 228 -6.78 -18.30 -3.53
CA ILE A 228 -7.93 -17.56 -4.06
C ILE A 228 -8.83 -18.46 -4.92
N ASN A 229 -8.25 -19.32 -5.76
CA ASN A 229 -8.98 -20.32 -6.53
C ASN A 229 -9.56 -21.48 -5.68
N GLY A 230 -9.24 -21.53 -4.39
CA GLY A 230 -9.84 -22.46 -3.43
C GLY A 230 -11.14 -21.95 -2.81
N VAL A 231 -11.55 -20.72 -3.12
CA VAL A 231 -12.84 -20.14 -2.75
C VAL A 231 -13.74 -20.11 -3.99
N PRO A 232 -14.89 -20.80 -3.99
CA PRO A 232 -15.78 -20.85 -5.14
C PRO A 232 -16.17 -19.46 -5.64
N GLY A 233 -15.83 -19.15 -6.88
CA GLY A 233 -16.22 -17.91 -7.54
C GLY A 233 -15.36 -16.68 -7.26
N LEU A 234 -14.51 -16.69 -6.24
CA LEU A 234 -13.77 -15.49 -5.83
C LEU A 234 -12.87 -14.94 -6.93
N SER A 235 -12.25 -15.81 -7.75
CA SER A 235 -11.43 -15.38 -8.87
C SER A 235 -12.20 -14.65 -9.98
N ARG A 236 -13.53 -14.74 -10.00
CA ARG A 236 -14.41 -14.09 -11.00
C ARG A 236 -15.02 -12.79 -10.51
N VAL A 237 -14.78 -12.40 -9.25
CA VAL A 237 -15.26 -11.14 -8.70
C VAL A 237 -14.44 -10.01 -9.35
N PRO A 238 -15.10 -9.00 -9.97
CA PRO A 238 -14.40 -7.81 -10.46
C PRO A 238 -13.64 -7.11 -9.33
N LEU A 239 -12.45 -6.60 -9.63
CA LEU A 239 -11.62 -5.89 -8.66
C LEU A 239 -12.36 -4.68 -8.06
N SER A 240 -13.22 -4.02 -8.83
CA SER A 240 -14.07 -2.90 -8.38
C SER A 240 -15.05 -3.28 -7.27
N GLU A 241 -15.42 -4.56 -7.17
CA GLU A 241 -16.39 -5.07 -6.19
C GLU A 241 -15.71 -5.59 -4.91
N PHE A 242 -14.37 -5.52 -4.83
CA PHE A 242 -13.67 -5.94 -3.62
C PHE A 242 -14.04 -5.06 -2.41
N PRO A 243 -14.04 -5.60 -1.18
CA PRO A 243 -14.40 -4.85 0.02
C PRO A 243 -13.51 -3.62 0.25
N ASN A 244 -12.29 -3.66 -0.28
CA ASN A 244 -11.47 -2.48 -0.50
C ASN A 244 -10.93 -2.49 -1.94
N ALA A 245 -11.74 -2.01 -2.89
CA ALA A 245 -11.40 -1.98 -4.30
C ALA A 245 -10.17 -1.10 -4.62
N PRO A 246 -9.33 -1.49 -5.61
CA PRO A 246 -8.34 -0.58 -6.18
C PRO A 246 -9.07 0.59 -6.84
N ALA A 247 -8.62 1.80 -6.52
CA ALA A 247 -9.20 3.03 -7.02
C ALA A 247 -8.11 4.08 -7.23
N PRO A 248 -8.29 5.04 -8.17
CA PRO A 248 -7.35 6.14 -8.35
C PRO A 248 -7.03 6.86 -7.02
N VAL A 249 -5.76 6.81 -6.60
CA VAL A 249 -5.25 7.50 -5.42
C VAL A 249 -4.66 8.83 -5.83
N GLY A 250 -5.40 9.91 -5.62
CA GLY A 250 -5.05 11.24 -6.13
C GLY A 250 -5.61 11.47 -7.53
N ASN A 251 -5.35 12.65 -8.09
CA ASN A 251 -5.91 13.08 -9.36
C ASN A 251 -4.86 13.52 -10.38
N MET A 252 -3.57 13.28 -10.08
CA MET A 252 -2.50 13.80 -10.91
C MET A 252 -2.37 13.00 -12.20
N VAL A 253 -2.41 13.76 -13.28
CA VAL A 253 -2.16 13.31 -14.64
C VAL A 253 -1.04 14.19 -15.17
N ALA A 254 -0.08 13.56 -15.83
CA ALA A 254 0.98 14.24 -16.56
C ALA A 254 0.93 13.77 -18.02
N LEU A 255 1.67 14.45 -18.90
CA LEU A 255 1.99 13.88 -20.19
C LEU A 255 3.28 13.08 -20.06
N MET A 256 3.37 11.95 -20.74
CA MET A 256 4.66 11.30 -20.92
C MET A 256 5.45 12.11 -21.95
N ASP A 257 6.57 12.71 -21.55
CA ASP A 257 7.38 13.54 -22.46
C ASP A 257 8.26 12.66 -23.33
N VAL A 258 9.18 11.93 -22.70
CA VAL A 258 10.11 11.01 -23.36
C VAL A 258 10.40 9.79 -22.47
N PRO A 259 10.45 8.58 -23.04
CA PRO A 259 10.98 7.41 -22.35
C PRO A 259 12.48 7.26 -22.62
N LEU A 260 13.28 6.99 -21.58
CA LEU A 260 14.74 6.89 -21.70
C LEU A 260 15.30 5.71 -20.90
N GLN A 261 16.30 5.03 -21.45
CA GLN A 261 17.06 3.95 -20.81
C GLN A 261 18.04 4.47 -19.77
N GLN A 262 18.57 5.69 -19.97
CA GLN A 262 19.56 6.30 -19.10
C GLN A 262 19.12 7.70 -18.67
N ILE A 263 19.49 8.08 -17.45
CA ILE A 263 19.22 9.41 -16.91
C ILE A 263 20.20 10.43 -17.50
N GLU A 264 19.66 11.55 -17.97
CA GLU A 264 20.48 12.71 -18.33
C GLU A 264 21.06 13.34 -17.06
N GLN A 265 22.32 13.80 -17.11
CA GLN A 265 23.01 14.42 -15.97
C GLN A 265 22.17 15.59 -15.41
N ASP A 266 22.11 15.74 -14.07
CA ASP A 266 21.36 16.75 -13.29
C ASP A 266 19.86 16.53 -13.00
N ARG A 267 19.19 15.50 -13.54
CA ARG A 267 17.73 15.28 -13.31
C ARG A 267 17.37 14.44 -12.08
N GLN A 268 18.35 13.97 -11.32
CA GLN A 268 18.19 13.06 -10.16
C GLN A 268 17.33 13.61 -9.01
N LYS A 269 17.07 14.93 -8.99
CA LYS A 269 16.34 15.62 -7.91
C LYS A 269 14.82 15.63 -8.08
N ARG A 270 14.27 15.09 -9.18
CA ARG A 270 12.84 15.13 -9.49
C ARG A 270 12.22 13.75 -9.70
N VAL A 271 12.72 12.76 -8.99
CA VAL A 271 12.20 11.39 -9.02
C VAL A 271 10.87 11.33 -8.29
N ILE A 272 9.89 10.63 -8.87
CA ILE A 272 8.60 10.31 -8.25
C ILE A 272 8.42 8.81 -8.01
N SER A 273 9.46 8.01 -8.10
CA SER A 273 9.43 6.59 -7.82
C SER A 273 10.11 6.24 -6.50
N GLY A 274 9.71 5.12 -5.92
CA GLY A 274 10.41 4.50 -4.81
C GLY A 274 9.58 3.41 -4.15
N SER A 275 9.51 3.42 -2.82
CA SER A 275 8.79 2.44 -2.01
C SER A 275 8.07 3.09 -0.84
N GLN A 276 7.20 2.31 -0.18
CA GLN A 276 6.60 2.74 1.09
C GLN A 276 7.66 2.91 2.20
N GLN A 277 8.77 2.17 2.13
CA GLN A 277 9.81 2.17 3.15
C GLN A 277 10.79 3.34 3.00
N GLU A 278 11.23 3.64 1.77
CA GLU A 278 12.18 4.72 1.49
C GLU A 278 11.49 6.05 1.09
N GLY A 279 10.20 6.01 0.77
CA GLY A 279 9.46 7.11 0.16
C GLY A 279 9.46 7.02 -1.37
N PHE A 280 8.67 7.87 -2.02
CA PHE A 280 8.47 7.85 -3.48
C PHE A 280 9.30 8.89 -4.24
N ASN A 281 10.42 9.36 -3.67
CA ASN A 281 11.32 10.32 -4.32
C ASN A 281 12.78 9.82 -4.25
N VAL A 282 13.03 8.54 -4.51
CA VAL A 282 14.35 7.93 -4.31
C VAL A 282 15.24 8.23 -5.52
N PRO A 283 16.32 9.02 -5.38
CA PRO A 283 17.19 9.37 -6.50
C PRO A 283 17.91 8.14 -7.05
N CYS A 284 18.27 8.18 -8.32
CA CYS A 284 18.96 7.09 -9.01
C CYS A 284 20.18 7.65 -9.75
N ASP A 285 21.34 7.03 -9.52
CA ASP A 285 22.62 7.64 -9.87
C ASP A 285 23.12 7.25 -11.27
N LYS A 286 22.80 6.05 -11.77
CA LYS A 286 23.22 5.51 -13.09
C LYS A 286 22.24 4.45 -13.61
N ASP A 287 22.13 4.33 -14.94
CA ASP A 287 21.39 3.28 -15.65
C ASP A 287 19.91 3.16 -15.24
N CYS A 288 19.29 4.32 -15.04
CA CYS A 288 17.92 4.45 -14.57
C CYS A 288 16.98 4.56 -15.76
N MET A 289 16.35 3.44 -16.11
CA MET A 289 15.28 3.43 -17.07
C MET A 289 14.07 4.16 -16.48
N HIS A 290 13.51 5.10 -17.22
CA HIS A 290 12.43 5.94 -16.72
C HIS A 290 11.56 6.50 -17.84
N VAL A 291 10.40 7.02 -17.45
CA VAL A 291 9.67 8.00 -18.27
C VAL A 291 9.81 9.38 -17.65
N GLU A 292 10.13 10.36 -18.48
CA GLU A 292 10.05 11.77 -18.12
C GLU A 292 8.61 12.25 -18.28
N LEU A 293 8.18 13.11 -17.36
CA LEU A 293 6.84 13.65 -17.32
C LEU A 293 6.84 15.15 -17.66
N ALA A 294 5.80 15.58 -18.36
CA ALA A 294 5.51 16.96 -18.68
C ALA A 294 4.14 17.39 -18.11
N GLN A 295 3.99 18.69 -17.87
CA GLN A 295 2.74 19.30 -17.37
C GLN A 295 2.28 18.74 -16.01
N GLY A 296 1.10 19.15 -15.53
CA GLY A 296 0.54 18.67 -14.25
C GLY A 296 1.36 19.01 -13.00
N GLY A 297 2.29 19.96 -13.09
CA GLY A 297 3.26 20.27 -12.02
C GLY A 297 4.47 19.31 -11.98
N LEU A 298 4.56 18.37 -12.94
CA LEU A 298 5.58 17.33 -13.01
C LEU A 298 6.60 17.54 -14.14
N GLN A 299 6.72 18.74 -14.69
CA GLN A 299 7.63 19.01 -15.81
C GLN A 299 9.07 18.59 -15.51
N GLY A 300 9.64 17.63 -16.23
CA GLY A 300 10.98 17.11 -15.98
C GLY A 300 11.10 16.17 -14.78
N ALA A 301 9.97 15.67 -14.27
CA ALA A 301 9.95 14.64 -13.25
C ALA A 301 10.16 13.25 -13.83
N LEU A 302 10.80 12.37 -13.07
CA LEU A 302 11.20 11.05 -13.53
C LEU A 302 10.40 9.98 -12.79
N TRP A 303 9.63 9.18 -13.54
CA TRP A 303 9.10 7.92 -13.04
C TRP A 303 10.11 6.83 -13.38
N ILE A 304 10.99 6.54 -12.45
CA ILE A 304 12.01 5.49 -12.56
C ILE A 304 11.37 4.11 -12.38
N GLY A 305 11.79 3.16 -13.22
CA GLY A 305 11.26 1.82 -13.32
C GLY A 305 12.12 0.74 -12.68
N LYS A 306 12.04 -0.46 -13.26
CA LYS A 306 12.59 -1.70 -12.70
C LYS A 306 14.10 -1.71 -12.48
N THR A 307 14.87 -0.87 -13.19
CA THR A 307 16.34 -0.89 -13.09
C THR A 307 16.83 -0.36 -11.73
N GLN A 308 15.99 0.36 -10.99
CA GLN A 308 16.29 0.80 -9.63
C GLN A 308 15.62 -0.10 -8.60
N LEU A 309 16.42 -0.72 -7.72
CA LEU A 309 15.94 -1.51 -6.59
C LEU A 309 16.00 -0.73 -5.27
N VAL A 310 14.84 -0.51 -4.67
CA VAL A 310 14.66 0.20 -3.40
C VAL A 310 14.31 -0.78 -2.28
N LYS A 311 14.59 -0.43 -1.02
CA LYS A 311 14.17 -1.24 0.13
C LYS A 311 12.64 -1.27 0.19
N GLY A 312 12.10 -2.44 0.43
CA GLY A 312 10.67 -2.65 0.55
C GLY A 312 10.33 -3.67 1.63
N GLY A 313 9.04 -3.90 1.81
CA GLY A 313 8.54 -4.85 2.80
C GLY A 313 8.71 -4.39 4.25
N PHE A 314 8.12 -5.17 5.15
CA PHE A 314 8.03 -4.93 6.58
C PHE A 314 7.96 -6.27 7.34
N GLY A 315 8.47 -6.28 8.57
CA GLY A 315 8.47 -7.50 9.40
C GLY A 315 9.40 -8.60 8.87
N PRO A 316 9.28 -9.83 9.38
CA PRO A 316 10.05 -10.98 8.91
C PRO A 316 9.99 -11.21 7.40
N LEU A 317 8.82 -11.04 6.77
CA LEU A 317 8.67 -11.16 5.31
C LEU A 317 9.40 -10.05 4.54
N GLY A 318 9.72 -8.93 5.19
CA GLY A 318 10.46 -7.83 4.58
C GLY A 318 11.89 -8.19 4.14
N GLN A 319 12.40 -9.37 4.52
CA GLN A 319 13.71 -9.86 4.05
C GLN A 319 13.63 -10.63 2.73
N LEU A 320 12.43 -11.01 2.28
CA LEU A 320 12.26 -11.69 1.00
C LEU A 320 12.78 -10.83 -0.14
N ASN A 321 13.29 -11.47 -1.19
CA ASN A 321 13.93 -10.80 -2.31
C ASN A 321 15.04 -9.82 -1.87
N SER A 322 15.85 -10.21 -0.89
CA SER A 322 16.90 -9.37 -0.27
C SER A 322 16.37 -8.05 0.32
N GLY A 323 15.09 -8.00 0.68
CA GLY A 323 14.40 -6.80 1.15
C GLY A 323 14.30 -5.69 0.11
N LYS A 324 14.33 -6.05 -1.17
CA LYS A 324 14.31 -5.12 -2.30
C LYS A 324 13.09 -5.31 -3.19
N GLU A 325 12.63 -4.22 -3.77
CA GLU A 325 11.58 -4.16 -4.79
C GLU A 325 11.99 -3.16 -5.88
N PRO A 326 11.50 -3.31 -7.12
CA PRO A 326 11.62 -2.27 -8.12
C PRO A 326 11.00 -0.95 -7.63
N ALA A 327 11.65 0.16 -7.98
CA ALA A 327 11.11 1.49 -7.78
C ALA A 327 9.83 1.64 -8.61
N GLY A 328 8.82 2.28 -8.03
CA GLY A 328 7.56 2.50 -8.71
C GLY A 328 6.61 3.32 -7.85
N ARG A 329 5.30 3.22 -8.15
CA ARG A 329 4.26 4.04 -7.52
C ARG A 329 3.02 3.19 -7.18
N HIS A 330 2.14 3.75 -6.35
CA HIS A 330 0.85 3.14 -5.98
C HIS A 330 -0.32 4.01 -6.45
N PRO A 331 -0.50 4.20 -7.77
CA PRO A 331 -1.60 5.01 -8.28
C PRO A 331 -2.98 4.43 -7.96
N PHE A 332 -3.07 3.14 -7.63
CA PHE A 332 -4.34 2.43 -7.36
C PHE A 332 -4.42 1.82 -5.95
N GLY A 333 -3.62 2.34 -5.01
CA GLY A 333 -3.53 1.83 -3.64
C GLY A 333 -2.49 0.73 -3.47
N ASP A 334 -2.51 0.07 -2.30
CA ASP A 334 -1.45 -0.80 -1.80
C ASP A 334 -1.63 -2.30 -2.17
N GLY A 335 -2.53 -2.61 -3.11
CA GLY A 335 -2.74 -3.97 -3.60
C GLY A 335 -1.63 -4.45 -4.53
N PHE A 336 -1.06 -3.53 -5.31
CA PHE A 336 0.07 -3.77 -6.19
C PHE A 336 0.81 -2.46 -6.43
N LYS A 337 2.09 -2.57 -6.77
CA LYS A 337 2.92 -1.47 -7.24
C LYS A 337 2.89 -1.40 -8.76
N VAL A 338 2.78 -0.21 -9.31
CA VAL A 338 2.97 0.07 -10.74
C VAL A 338 4.40 0.50 -11.01
N VAL A 339 5.05 -0.22 -11.92
CA VAL A 339 6.48 -0.08 -12.26
C VAL A 339 6.61 0.16 -13.75
N VAL A 340 7.50 1.07 -14.16
CA VAL A 340 7.94 1.16 -15.57
C VAL A 340 8.81 -0.05 -15.84
N GLU A 341 8.30 -1.00 -16.60
CA GLU A 341 8.89 -2.31 -16.84
C GLU A 341 9.85 -2.30 -18.03
N SER A 342 9.53 -1.55 -19.07
CA SER A 342 10.44 -1.38 -20.21
C SER A 342 10.18 -0.05 -20.91
N VAL A 343 11.17 0.41 -21.66
CA VAL A 343 11.06 1.58 -22.54
C VAL A 343 11.56 1.21 -23.93
N ASP A 344 10.89 1.77 -24.94
CA ASP A 344 11.29 1.73 -26.35
C ASP A 344 11.41 3.19 -26.82
N GLU A 345 12.63 3.71 -26.78
CA GLU A 345 12.95 5.09 -27.16
C GLU A 345 12.62 5.36 -28.63
N ALA A 346 12.88 4.39 -29.51
CA ALA A 346 12.64 4.53 -30.94
C ALA A 346 11.15 4.66 -31.28
N LYS A 347 10.28 4.00 -30.50
CA LYS A 347 8.82 4.11 -30.65
C LYS A 347 8.20 5.17 -29.74
N GLY A 348 8.96 5.78 -28.84
CA GLY A 348 8.43 6.69 -27.83
C GLY A 348 7.39 6.01 -26.95
N THR A 349 7.65 4.78 -26.49
CA THR A 349 6.71 4.01 -25.65
C THR A 349 7.35 3.46 -24.39
N ALA A 350 6.53 3.21 -23.36
CA ALA A 350 6.94 2.49 -22.17
C ALA A 350 5.86 1.50 -21.73
N THR A 351 6.28 0.35 -21.20
CA THR A 351 5.37 -0.65 -20.62
C THR A 351 5.29 -0.44 -19.12
N LEU A 352 4.06 -0.39 -18.59
CA LEU A 352 3.79 -0.43 -17.16
C LEU A 352 3.42 -1.85 -16.75
N ALA A 353 3.91 -2.29 -15.60
CA ALA A 353 3.59 -3.60 -15.02
C ALA A 353 3.15 -3.48 -13.55
N MET A 354 2.36 -4.47 -13.12
CA MET A 354 1.98 -4.69 -11.73
C MET A 354 2.98 -5.62 -11.05
N TYR A 355 3.39 -5.24 -9.85
CA TYR A 355 4.13 -6.07 -8.92
C TYR A 355 3.33 -6.23 -7.62
N PHE A 356 3.20 -7.46 -7.16
CA PHE A 356 2.48 -7.82 -5.95
C PHE A 356 3.46 -8.24 -4.85
N ARG A 357 2.93 -8.42 -3.64
CA ARG A 357 3.69 -8.86 -2.47
C ARG A 357 2.94 -9.97 -1.74
N ILE A 358 3.70 -10.79 -1.05
CA ILE A 358 3.21 -11.78 -0.08
C ILE A 358 3.03 -11.09 1.26
N CYS A 359 1.90 -11.32 1.93
CA CYS A 359 1.60 -10.78 3.26
C CYS A 359 1.07 -11.89 4.17
N GLN A 360 1.40 -11.79 5.46
CA GLN A 360 0.80 -12.62 6.50
C GLN A 360 0.65 -11.79 7.76
N ARG A 361 -0.59 -11.41 8.08
CA ARG A 361 -0.94 -10.68 9.31
C ARG A 361 -1.60 -11.63 10.31
N GLY A 362 -1.76 -11.15 11.54
CA GLY A 362 -2.37 -11.93 12.62
C GLY A 362 -1.35 -12.38 13.66
N MET A 363 -1.50 -13.59 14.20
CA MET A 363 -0.63 -14.12 15.25
C MET A 363 0.01 -15.44 14.76
N PRO A 364 1.28 -15.44 14.34
CA PRO A 364 2.22 -14.31 14.30
C PRO A 364 2.01 -13.38 13.09
N ASP A 365 2.26 -12.07 13.27
CA ASP A 365 2.31 -11.09 12.17
C ASP A 365 3.71 -11.13 11.56
N LEU A 366 3.82 -11.64 10.34
CA LEU A 366 5.09 -11.70 9.62
C LEU A 366 5.30 -10.47 8.72
N GLY A 367 4.35 -9.55 8.69
CA GLY A 367 4.37 -8.34 7.89
C GLY A 367 4.07 -8.63 6.42
N CYS A 368 4.80 -7.95 5.55
CA CYS A 368 4.67 -8.09 4.10
C CYS A 368 6.04 -8.06 3.46
N SER A 369 6.20 -8.83 2.41
CA SER A 369 7.38 -8.76 1.57
C SER A 369 7.46 -7.47 0.74
N PRO A 370 8.62 -7.18 0.14
CA PRO A 370 8.68 -6.21 -0.95
C PRO A 370 7.74 -6.59 -2.11
N TYR A 371 7.39 -5.65 -2.97
CA TYR A 371 6.64 -5.91 -4.20
C TYR A 371 7.54 -6.57 -5.25
N PHE A 372 7.71 -7.90 -5.17
CA PHE A 372 8.60 -8.66 -6.05
C PHE A 372 7.87 -9.69 -6.93
N LEU A 373 6.58 -9.96 -6.69
CA LEU A 373 5.80 -10.91 -7.49
C LEU A 373 5.28 -10.25 -8.76
N GLY A 374 5.95 -10.50 -9.88
CA GLY A 374 5.68 -9.93 -11.18
C GLY A 374 6.86 -10.15 -12.14
N PRO A 375 6.89 -9.47 -13.29
CA PRO A 375 5.92 -8.48 -13.76
C PRO A 375 4.62 -9.14 -14.26
N LEU A 376 3.49 -8.46 -14.05
CA LEU A 376 2.25 -8.69 -14.80
C LEU A 376 2.00 -7.47 -15.67
N PRO A 377 1.88 -7.61 -17.01
CA PRO A 377 1.59 -6.49 -17.89
C PRO A 377 0.34 -5.71 -17.45
N LEU A 378 0.46 -4.39 -17.39
CA LEU A 378 -0.66 -3.50 -17.08
C LEU A 378 -1.14 -2.77 -18.33
N MET A 379 -0.25 -2.02 -18.99
CA MET A 379 -0.57 -1.24 -20.17
C MET A 379 0.69 -0.69 -20.84
N VAL A 380 0.58 -0.28 -22.09
CA VAL A 380 1.62 0.47 -22.81
C VAL A 380 1.21 1.95 -22.88
N VAL A 381 2.12 2.83 -22.50
CA VAL A 381 1.99 4.29 -22.59
C VAL A 381 2.89 4.84 -23.70
N LYS A 382 2.51 5.99 -24.27
CA LYS A 382 3.20 6.63 -25.40
C LYS A 382 3.49 8.09 -25.09
N GLU A 383 4.46 8.66 -25.83
CA GLU A 383 4.80 10.07 -25.75
C GLU A 383 3.63 10.97 -26.15
N LYS A 384 3.37 11.99 -25.32
CA LYS A 384 2.37 13.06 -25.44
C LYS A 384 0.95 12.77 -24.95
N PRO A 385 0.42 11.53 -24.96
CA PRO A 385 -0.80 11.24 -24.23
C PRO A 385 -0.68 11.44 -22.72
N PRO A 386 -1.81 11.73 -22.04
CA PRO A 386 -1.84 11.78 -20.60
C PRO A 386 -1.61 10.40 -19.97
N ILE A 387 -0.87 10.37 -18.88
CA ILE A 387 -0.61 9.21 -18.03
C ILE A 387 -1.04 9.53 -16.60
N PHE A 388 -1.77 8.62 -15.98
CA PHE A 388 -2.16 8.75 -14.59
C PHE A 388 -1.02 8.30 -13.67
N VAL A 389 -0.60 9.17 -12.76
CA VAL A 389 0.56 8.94 -11.87
C VAL A 389 0.17 8.83 -10.40
N GLY A 390 -1.12 8.98 -10.07
CA GLY A 390 -1.63 8.96 -8.71
C GLY A 390 -1.25 10.21 -7.91
N SER A 391 -1.00 10.05 -6.61
CA SER A 391 -0.61 11.16 -5.73
C SER A 391 0.88 11.45 -5.87
N ALA A 392 1.28 12.38 -6.75
CA ALA A 392 2.69 12.79 -6.84
C ALA A 392 2.94 14.05 -6.02
N ALA A 393 3.90 13.96 -5.11
CA ALA A 393 4.32 15.05 -4.25
C ALA A 393 5.62 15.65 -4.81
N ILE A 394 5.53 16.58 -5.77
CA ILE A 394 6.71 17.33 -6.22
C ILE A 394 6.75 18.69 -5.55
N SER A 395 7.85 18.96 -4.83
CA SER A 395 8.37 20.24 -4.29
C SER A 395 7.46 21.12 -3.41
N THR A 396 6.16 21.23 -3.70
CA THR A 396 5.20 21.96 -2.87
C THR A 396 4.95 21.25 -1.55
N LEU A 397 4.96 19.91 -1.53
CA LEU A 397 4.81 19.11 -0.32
C LEU A 397 6.10 19.00 0.51
N GLU A 398 7.27 19.23 -0.09
CA GLU A 398 8.52 19.27 0.68
C GLU A 398 8.63 20.55 1.51
N SER A 399 8.27 21.73 0.98
CA SER A 399 8.24 22.97 1.79
C SER A 399 7.24 22.90 2.95
N PHE A 400 6.11 22.18 2.76
CA PHE A 400 5.17 21.88 3.85
C PHE A 400 5.74 20.91 4.89
N ARG A 401 6.34 19.79 4.46
CA ARG A 401 7.01 18.84 5.37
C ARG A 401 8.20 19.48 6.10
N GLN A 402 8.90 20.41 5.46
CA GLN A 402 10.00 21.17 6.05
C GLN A 402 9.51 22.08 7.18
N THR A 403 8.45 22.85 6.92
CA THR A 403 7.83 23.71 7.93
C THR A 403 7.26 22.89 9.09
N GLU A 404 6.67 21.75 8.80
CA GLU A 404 6.07 20.86 9.80
C GLU A 404 7.14 20.18 10.66
N ALA A 405 8.22 19.67 10.06
CA ALA A 405 9.34 19.07 10.78
C ALA A 405 10.05 20.09 11.69
N LEU A 406 10.29 21.30 11.18
CA LEU A 406 10.88 22.39 11.96
C LEU A 406 10.01 22.74 13.18
N GLY A 407 8.70 22.85 12.98
CA GLY A 407 7.76 23.16 14.06
C GLY A 407 7.75 22.08 15.12
N LEU A 408 7.63 20.81 14.70
CA LEU A 408 7.52 19.67 15.61
C LEU A 408 8.79 19.47 16.45
N LEU A 409 9.98 19.52 15.84
CA LEU A 409 11.25 19.34 16.54
C LEU A 409 11.51 20.46 17.57
N ASN A 410 11.19 21.71 17.23
CA ASN A 410 11.29 22.82 18.19
C ASN A 410 10.33 22.63 19.36
N GLN A 411 9.08 22.22 19.09
CA GLN A 411 8.11 22.01 20.17
C GLN A 411 8.47 20.81 21.06
N ILE A 412 9.13 19.77 20.54
CA ILE A 412 9.68 18.69 21.36
C ILE A 412 10.71 19.25 22.34
N LEU A 413 11.71 19.99 21.85
CA LEU A 413 12.75 20.58 22.69
C LEU A 413 12.18 21.57 23.72
N GLU A 414 11.21 22.38 23.33
CA GLU A 414 10.52 23.30 24.23
C GLU A 414 9.67 22.58 25.29
N LYS A 415 8.92 21.53 24.91
CA LYS A 415 8.18 20.69 25.86
C LYS A 415 9.10 19.95 26.83
N ALA A 416 10.26 19.49 26.33
CA ALA A 416 11.29 18.84 27.12
C ALA A 416 12.13 19.84 27.95
N LYS A 417 11.99 21.16 27.70
CA LYS A 417 12.80 22.21 28.33
C LYS A 417 14.31 21.97 28.24
N THR A 418 14.76 21.41 27.13
CA THR A 418 16.17 21.11 26.85
C THR A 418 16.53 21.54 25.43
N ASP A 419 17.81 21.77 25.19
CA ASP A 419 18.34 21.99 23.84
C ASP A 419 18.78 20.68 23.17
N GLU A 420 18.75 19.56 23.88
CA GLU A 420 19.06 18.23 23.33
C GLU A 420 18.25 17.14 24.05
N ILE A 421 17.67 16.21 23.28
CA ILE A 421 16.95 15.04 23.80
C ILE A 421 17.23 13.81 22.94
N GLN A 422 17.57 12.69 23.58
CA GLN A 422 17.74 11.40 22.94
C GLN A 422 16.59 10.46 23.34
N VAL A 423 15.94 9.84 22.34
CA VAL A 423 14.86 8.87 22.55
C VAL A 423 15.08 7.68 21.63
N GLY A 424 15.49 6.55 22.21
CA GLY A 424 15.99 5.41 21.46
C GLY A 424 17.17 5.81 20.56
N ASP A 425 17.08 5.47 19.28
CA ASP A 425 18.12 5.81 18.29
C ASP A 425 18.06 7.28 17.83
N TYR A 426 17.02 8.04 18.19
CA TYR A 426 16.82 9.40 17.70
C TYR A 426 17.42 10.43 18.63
N LEU A 427 18.25 11.32 18.09
CA LEU A 427 18.78 12.49 18.77
C LEU A 427 18.19 13.75 18.15
N ILE A 428 17.47 14.55 18.93
CA ILE A 428 16.96 15.86 18.54
C ILE A 428 17.77 16.91 19.28
N SER A 429 18.38 17.84 18.56
CA SER A 429 19.22 18.87 19.19
C SER A 429 19.10 20.24 18.53
N ARG A 430 19.31 21.28 19.32
CA ARG A 430 19.32 22.68 18.94
C ARG A 430 20.58 23.34 19.48
N ARG A 431 21.45 23.83 18.60
CA ARG A 431 22.63 24.62 18.97
C ARG A 431 22.40 26.08 18.62
N ARG A 432 22.83 26.99 19.50
CA ARG A 432 22.79 28.44 19.27
C ARG A 432 24.19 29.00 19.50
N ASN A 433 24.73 29.68 18.50
CA ASN A 433 25.90 30.53 18.66
C ASN A 433 25.41 31.98 18.77
N LEU A 434 25.42 32.50 20.00
CA LEU A 434 24.89 33.82 20.35
C LEU A 434 25.74 34.97 19.79
N GLU A 435 27.05 34.76 19.61
CA GLU A 435 27.99 35.78 19.14
C GLU A 435 27.78 36.11 17.66
N ASN A 436 27.44 35.11 16.84
CA ASN A 436 27.35 35.26 15.39
C ASN A 436 25.91 35.20 14.85
N GLY A 437 24.91 35.13 15.73
CA GLY A 437 23.49 35.04 15.36
C GLY A 437 23.14 33.77 14.57
N LYS A 438 23.97 32.73 14.64
CA LYS A 438 23.77 31.46 13.91
C LYS A 438 23.27 30.38 14.87
N GLY A 439 22.30 29.59 14.43
CA GLY A 439 21.77 28.44 15.16
C GLY A 439 21.63 27.25 14.23
N GLN A 440 21.40 26.08 14.81
CA GLN A 440 21.17 24.85 14.07
C GLN A 440 20.17 23.98 14.82
N LEU A 441 19.17 23.46 14.11
CA LEU A 441 18.30 22.40 14.61
C LEU A 441 18.59 21.12 13.84
N CYS A 442 18.75 20.00 14.55
CA CYS A 442 19.14 18.73 13.97
C CYS A 442 18.29 17.58 14.51
N LEU A 443 17.99 16.61 13.63
CA LEU A 443 17.53 15.27 13.99
C LEU A 443 18.52 14.26 13.42
N LYS A 444 19.03 13.39 14.28
CA LYS A 444 19.84 12.23 13.90
C LYS A 444 19.15 10.93 14.31
N LYS A 445 19.48 9.85 13.61
CA LYS A 445 19.16 8.47 13.96
C LYS A 445 20.43 7.65 13.91
N GLY A 446 20.98 7.30 15.08
CA GLY A 446 22.39 6.91 15.20
C GLY A 446 23.31 8.00 14.61
N ASP A 447 24.26 7.60 13.76
CA ASP A 447 25.17 8.55 13.09
C ASP A 447 24.56 9.27 11.88
N ARG A 448 23.35 8.89 11.45
CA ARG A 448 22.73 9.43 10.23
C ARG A 448 21.97 10.71 10.55
N GLU A 449 22.38 11.82 9.94
CA GLU A 449 21.62 13.07 9.95
C GLU A 449 20.40 12.97 9.03
N LEU A 450 19.20 12.96 9.64
CA LEU A 450 17.92 12.91 8.96
C LEU A 450 17.39 14.32 8.64
N VAL A 451 17.64 15.28 9.54
CA VAL A 451 17.19 16.67 9.39
C VAL A 451 18.29 17.62 9.85
N LYS A 452 18.56 18.67 9.08
CA LYS A 452 19.47 19.74 9.45
C LYS A 452 18.95 21.10 8.97
N TYR A 453 18.79 22.02 9.91
CA TYR A 453 18.28 23.37 9.69
C TYR A 453 19.25 24.40 10.28
N PRO A 454 20.14 25.01 9.47
CA PRO A 454 20.80 26.23 9.88
C PRO A 454 19.79 27.37 9.99
N VAL A 455 19.97 28.20 11.01
CA VAL A 455 19.22 29.42 11.25
C VAL A 455 20.21 30.56 11.33
N GLN A 456 20.02 31.63 10.58
CA GLN A 456 20.86 32.82 10.67
C GLN A 456 20.01 34.06 10.93
N LYS A 457 20.35 34.79 11.99
CA LYS A 457 19.78 36.09 12.29
C LYS A 457 20.47 37.15 11.44
N THR A 458 19.69 37.85 10.62
CA THR A 458 20.13 38.99 9.81
C THR A 458 19.44 40.26 10.28
N PRO A 459 19.94 41.47 9.93
CA PRO A 459 19.27 42.73 10.25
C PRO A 459 17.82 42.82 9.73
N GLN A 460 17.48 42.06 8.69
CA GLN A 460 16.17 42.02 8.04
C GLN A 460 15.25 40.89 8.58
N GLY A 461 15.72 40.06 9.50
CA GLY A 461 14.95 38.95 10.10
C GLY A 461 15.69 37.62 10.17
N LEU A 462 14.97 36.55 10.52
CA LEU A 462 15.51 35.18 10.58
C LEU A 462 15.48 34.54 9.18
N ILE A 463 16.65 34.20 8.64
CA ILE A 463 16.76 33.35 7.46
C ILE A 463 16.77 31.89 7.93
N LYS A 464 15.83 31.11 7.39
CA LYS A 464 15.71 29.67 7.62
C LYS A 464 15.91 28.98 6.28
N GLN A 465 17.01 28.25 6.13
CA GLN A 465 17.24 27.41 4.95
C GLN A 465 17.31 25.95 5.39
N VAL A 466 16.76 25.08 4.55
CA VAL A 466 16.77 23.64 4.78
C VAL A 466 18.04 23.10 4.16
N ASP A 467 18.98 22.66 4.98
CA ASP A 467 20.20 22.02 4.47
C ASP A 467 19.96 20.54 4.14
N LYS A 468 19.10 19.85 4.91
CA LYS A 468 18.85 18.42 4.74
C LYS A 468 17.51 17.99 5.34
N ILE A 469 16.71 17.25 4.58
CA ILE A 469 15.52 16.53 5.07
C ILE A 469 15.40 15.17 4.36
N ASN A 470 15.53 14.08 5.11
CA ASN A 470 15.39 12.71 4.61
C ASN A 470 14.61 11.89 5.66
N LEU A 471 13.30 12.14 5.72
CA LEU A 471 12.39 11.53 6.67
C LEU A 471 11.50 10.51 5.96
N THR A 472 11.56 9.25 6.40
CA THR A 472 10.58 8.24 5.98
C THR A 472 9.22 8.49 6.67
N GLN A 473 8.18 7.82 6.22
CA GLN A 473 6.87 7.86 6.89
C GLN A 473 6.94 7.29 8.32
N TRP A 474 7.79 6.28 8.53
CA TRP A 474 8.04 5.71 9.87
C TRP A 474 8.75 6.71 10.79
N ASP A 475 9.82 7.35 10.32
CA ASP A 475 10.52 8.37 11.14
C ASP A 475 9.56 9.50 11.54
N TRP A 476 8.63 9.85 10.65
CA TRP A 476 7.59 10.84 10.96
C TRP A 476 6.65 10.40 12.10
N GLN A 477 6.19 9.15 12.08
CA GLN A 477 5.34 8.58 13.14
C GLN A 477 6.09 8.54 14.48
N GLN A 478 7.38 8.20 14.47
CA GLN A 478 8.21 8.17 15.68
C GLN A 478 8.42 9.56 16.28
N ILE A 479 8.67 10.59 15.46
CA ILE A 479 8.82 11.97 15.97
C ILE A 479 7.48 12.48 16.55
N GLN A 480 6.35 12.15 15.92
CA GLN A 480 5.02 12.48 16.44
C GLN A 480 4.75 11.77 17.78
N PHE A 481 5.17 10.51 17.91
CA PHE A 481 5.11 9.78 19.18
C PHE A 481 5.97 10.44 20.26
N ILE A 482 7.21 10.80 19.95
CA ILE A 482 8.11 11.52 20.88
C ILE A 482 7.48 12.83 21.35
N TYR A 483 6.88 13.60 20.44
CA TYR A 483 6.18 14.86 20.74
C TYR A 483 4.96 14.70 21.67
N ARG A 484 4.20 13.63 21.48
CA ARG A 484 3.04 13.32 22.33
C ARG A 484 3.47 12.95 23.75
N ASN A 485 4.59 12.24 23.88
CA ASN A 485 5.08 11.67 25.14
C ASN A 485 6.21 12.48 25.79
N THR A 486 6.56 13.66 25.27
CA THR A 486 7.75 14.42 25.74
C THR A 486 7.70 14.76 27.24
N LYS A 487 6.51 14.96 27.81
CA LYS A 487 6.36 15.24 29.25
C LYS A 487 6.57 14.01 30.14
N SER A 488 6.21 12.81 29.69
CA SER A 488 6.45 11.56 30.41
C SER A 488 7.89 11.07 30.24
N LEU A 489 8.52 11.37 29.11
CA LEU A 489 9.93 11.03 28.83
C LEU A 489 10.94 11.82 29.68
N ASN A 490 10.58 13.03 30.14
CA ASN A 490 11.39 13.79 31.11
C ASN A 490 11.32 13.24 32.55
N ALA A 491 10.40 12.31 32.83
CA ALA A 491 10.17 11.75 34.17
C ALA A 491 10.58 10.27 34.29
N LEU A 492 11.12 9.67 33.23
CA LEU A 492 11.43 8.25 33.16
C LEU A 492 12.86 8.05 32.69
N ASP A 493 13.74 7.86 33.66
CA ASP A 493 14.98 7.13 33.45
C ASP A 493 14.61 5.69 33.06
N THR A 494 15.12 5.23 31.91
CA THR A 494 15.09 3.86 31.38
C THR A 494 14.05 2.89 31.94
N SER A 495 12.84 2.87 31.37
CA SER A 495 12.05 1.65 31.14
C SER A 495 10.69 2.04 30.57
N LEU A 496 10.33 1.50 29.40
CA LEU A 496 8.97 1.22 28.92
C LEU A 496 9.02 0.94 27.41
N ALA A 497 9.71 -0.16 27.07
CA ALA A 497 9.28 -0.98 25.94
C ALA A 497 8.08 -1.79 26.45
N GLY A 498 6.87 -1.28 26.25
CA GLY A 498 5.65 -2.00 26.63
C GLY A 498 4.50 -1.07 26.99
N SER A 499 3.40 -1.24 26.28
CA SER A 499 2.09 -0.60 26.50
C SER A 499 1.98 0.88 26.14
N VAL A 500 1.24 1.18 25.06
CA VAL A 500 0.08 2.10 25.11
C VAL A 500 -0.90 1.66 24.01
N GLY A 501 -1.97 0.99 24.42
CA GLY A 501 -3.21 0.90 23.66
C GLY A 501 -4.12 2.08 24.01
N ASN A 502 -4.84 2.57 23.00
CA ASN A 502 -6.00 3.47 23.03
C ASN A 502 -5.94 4.75 23.89
N GLN A 503 -5.82 5.90 23.20
CA GLN A 503 -6.51 7.15 23.56
C GLN A 503 -6.63 8.07 22.33
N ASP A 504 -7.76 8.78 22.24
CA ASP A 504 -8.24 9.59 21.11
C ASP A 504 -7.18 10.49 20.46
N SER A 505 -7.11 10.39 19.13
CA SER A 505 -6.12 11.07 18.31
C SER A 505 -6.38 12.59 18.23
N LEU A 506 -5.41 13.39 18.69
CA LEU A 506 -5.31 14.79 18.32
C LEU A 506 -5.18 14.91 16.78
N PRO A 507 -5.97 15.77 16.12
CA PRO A 507 -5.95 15.86 14.67
C PRO A 507 -4.63 16.42 14.16
N PHE A 508 -4.14 15.85 13.05
CA PHE A 508 -2.90 16.28 12.38
C PHE A 508 -2.97 17.76 12.00
N VAL A 509 -1.83 18.45 11.85
CA VAL A 509 -1.80 19.85 11.39
C VAL A 509 -2.45 20.00 10.00
N SER A 510 -2.40 18.95 9.18
CA SER A 510 -3.11 18.79 7.88
C SER A 510 -4.64 18.74 8.00
N GLN A 511 -5.15 18.48 9.20
CA GLN A 511 -6.57 18.41 9.51
C GLN A 511 -7.12 19.73 10.10
N ILE A 512 -6.27 20.75 10.30
CA ILE A 512 -6.70 22.09 10.74
C ILE A 512 -7.50 22.75 9.62
N LYS A 513 -8.79 22.99 9.91
CA LYS A 513 -9.73 23.64 9.01
C LYS A 513 -9.60 25.16 9.12
N VAL A 514 -9.49 25.83 7.98
CA VAL A 514 -9.45 27.30 7.86
C VAL A 514 -10.73 27.81 7.19
N PRO A 515 -11.09 29.10 7.34
CA PRO A 515 -12.26 29.67 6.68
C PRO A 515 -12.27 29.39 5.17
N LEU A 516 -13.45 29.12 4.61
CA LEU A 516 -13.61 28.97 3.16
C LEU A 516 -13.20 30.27 2.43
N HIS A 517 -12.37 30.15 1.40
CA HIS A 517 -11.91 31.29 0.60
C HIS A 517 -13.09 32.06 -0.02
N PRO A 518 -13.13 33.41 0.05
CA PRO A 518 -14.27 34.20 -0.40
C PRO A 518 -14.70 33.95 -1.85
N ASP A 519 -13.75 33.83 -2.78
CA ASP A 519 -14.08 33.59 -4.19
C ASP A 519 -14.55 32.16 -4.46
N LEU A 520 -14.06 31.19 -3.68
CA LEU A 520 -14.59 29.82 -3.70
C LEU A 520 -15.99 29.76 -3.11
N LYS A 521 -16.26 30.56 -2.08
CA LYS A 521 -17.58 30.68 -1.47
C LYS A 521 -18.61 31.20 -2.46
N LYS A 522 -18.30 32.29 -3.18
CA LYS A 522 -19.17 32.84 -4.23
C LYS A 522 -19.47 31.82 -5.33
N ALA A 523 -18.45 31.12 -5.82
CA ALA A 523 -18.61 30.09 -6.84
C ALA A 523 -19.44 28.89 -6.33
N TRP A 524 -19.17 28.43 -5.11
CA TRP A 524 -19.90 27.34 -4.45
C TRP A 524 -21.38 27.67 -4.24
N GLU A 525 -21.70 28.90 -3.81
CA GLU A 525 -23.07 29.35 -3.61
C GLU A 525 -23.84 29.45 -4.94
N TYR A 526 -23.20 30.00 -5.98
CA TYR A 526 -23.80 30.10 -7.30
C TYR A 526 -24.11 28.72 -7.91
N LEU A 527 -23.15 27.81 -7.91
CA LEU A 527 -23.28 26.46 -8.49
C LEU A 527 -24.29 25.59 -7.72
N ASN A 528 -24.43 25.78 -6.40
CA ASN A 528 -25.46 25.08 -5.62
C ASN A 528 -26.90 25.55 -5.91
N GLN A 529 -27.07 26.77 -6.42
CA GLN A 529 -28.38 27.32 -6.77
C GLN A 529 -28.76 27.07 -8.23
N HIS A 530 -27.76 27.03 -9.13
CA HIS A 530 -27.97 26.95 -10.58
C HIS A 530 -27.61 25.59 -11.18
N GLY A 531 -27.15 24.65 -10.33
CA GLY A 531 -26.88 23.27 -10.70
C GLY A 531 -25.40 23.01 -10.94
N TRP A 532 -24.94 21.87 -10.42
CA TRP A 532 -23.69 21.24 -10.83
C TRP A 532 -23.98 20.34 -12.03
N SER A 533 -23.11 20.31 -13.03
CA SER A 533 -23.23 19.30 -14.10
C SER A 533 -23.20 17.87 -13.53
N ALA A 534 -23.96 16.96 -14.13
CA ALA A 534 -24.28 15.62 -13.60
C ALA A 534 -23.06 14.77 -13.17
N ASN A 535 -21.87 15.03 -13.76
CA ASN A 535 -20.64 14.28 -13.49
C ASN A 535 -19.77 14.89 -12.36
N THR A 536 -20.17 16.03 -11.77
CA THR A 536 -19.40 16.74 -10.73
C THR A 536 -20.08 16.80 -9.37
N GLN A 537 -21.33 16.34 -9.30
CA GLN A 537 -22.13 16.29 -8.06
C GLN A 537 -21.62 15.21 -7.10
N ALA A 538 -21.00 14.14 -7.63
CA ALA A 538 -20.32 13.13 -6.83
C ALA A 538 -19.21 13.78 -5.94
N GLY A 539 -19.32 13.57 -4.63
CA GLY A 539 -18.40 14.12 -3.63
C GLY A 539 -18.73 15.53 -3.10
N ASN A 540 -19.74 16.22 -3.66
CA ASN A 540 -20.17 17.52 -3.13
C ASN A 540 -20.90 17.40 -1.79
N ASP A 541 -21.61 16.30 -1.55
CA ASP A 541 -22.29 16.04 -0.28
C ASP A 541 -21.32 16.01 0.90
N ARG A 542 -20.10 15.49 0.68
CA ARG A 542 -19.02 15.50 1.67
C ARG A 542 -18.54 16.91 1.99
N ILE A 543 -18.30 17.74 0.97
CA ILE A 543 -17.87 19.13 1.17
C ILE A 543 -18.97 19.96 1.84
N LYS A 544 -20.24 19.76 1.41
CA LYS A 544 -21.42 20.39 1.99
C LYS A 544 -21.60 20.03 3.47
N ALA A 545 -21.60 18.73 3.79
CA ALA A 545 -21.68 18.25 5.16
C ALA A 545 -20.51 18.77 6.01
N THR A 546 -19.30 18.84 5.44
CA THR A 546 -18.13 19.38 6.14
C THR A 546 -18.28 20.87 6.42
N LEU A 547 -18.75 21.67 5.45
CA LEU A 547 -19.00 23.11 5.62
C LEU A 547 -20.07 23.37 6.68
N GLU A 548 -21.14 22.58 6.72
CA GLU A 548 -22.21 22.67 7.72
C GLU A 548 -21.67 22.33 9.13
N GLN A 549 -20.98 21.20 9.27
CA GLN A 549 -20.44 20.73 10.56
C GLN A 549 -19.32 21.62 11.13
N SER A 550 -18.58 22.29 10.26
CA SER A 550 -17.40 23.08 10.63
C SER A 550 -17.64 24.59 10.70
N LYS A 551 -18.90 25.04 10.51
CA LYS A 551 -19.28 26.46 10.42
C LYS A 551 -18.51 27.20 9.33
N GLY A 552 -18.50 26.64 8.12
CA GLY A 552 -17.92 27.25 6.91
C GLY A 552 -16.39 27.14 6.82
N ARG A 553 -15.78 26.10 7.41
CA ARG A 553 -14.33 25.90 7.41
C ARG A 553 -13.93 24.59 6.74
N LEU A 554 -12.90 24.63 5.90
CA LEU A 554 -12.38 23.45 5.20
C LEU A 554 -10.88 23.31 5.40
N ARG A 555 -10.37 22.09 5.33
CA ARG A 555 -8.94 21.81 5.22
C ARG A 555 -8.41 22.43 3.93
N VAL A 556 -7.13 22.76 3.90
CA VAL A 556 -6.50 23.33 2.69
C VAL A 556 -6.66 22.38 1.49
N ALA A 557 -6.52 21.07 1.68
CA ALA A 557 -6.75 20.08 0.64
C ALA A 557 -8.20 20.04 0.14
N GLU A 558 -9.18 20.25 1.03
CA GLU A 558 -10.61 20.30 0.67
C GLU A 558 -10.96 21.59 -0.08
N GLN A 559 -10.33 22.71 0.25
CA GLN A 559 -10.50 23.97 -0.49
C GLN A 559 -9.80 23.93 -1.85
N GLN A 560 -8.68 23.24 -1.95
CA GLN A 560 -8.00 22.98 -3.22
C GLN A 560 -8.86 22.09 -4.12
N GLU A 561 -9.45 21.03 -3.57
CA GLU A 561 -10.42 20.18 -4.29
C GLU A 561 -11.63 21.00 -4.77
N LEU A 562 -12.20 21.83 -3.89
CA LEU A 562 -13.30 22.72 -4.23
C LEU A 562 -12.93 23.74 -5.32
N TYR A 563 -11.71 24.30 -5.29
CA TYR A 563 -11.20 25.19 -6.32
C TYR A 563 -11.22 24.53 -7.70
N TYR A 564 -10.69 23.31 -7.81
CA TYR A 564 -10.69 22.59 -9.08
C TYR A 564 -12.09 22.21 -9.54
N LYS A 565 -12.99 21.87 -8.61
CA LYS A 565 -14.41 21.67 -8.92
C LYS A 565 -15.03 22.95 -9.50
N CYS A 566 -14.85 24.11 -8.89
CA CYS A 566 -15.36 25.37 -9.42
C CYS A 566 -14.70 25.74 -10.77
N LEU A 567 -13.42 25.44 -10.96
CA LEU A 567 -12.70 25.70 -12.21
C LEU A 567 -13.27 24.89 -13.40
N LEU A 568 -13.73 23.67 -13.15
CA LEU A 568 -14.40 22.86 -14.17
C LEU A 568 -15.74 23.47 -14.63
N HIS A 569 -16.33 24.36 -13.82
CA HIS A 569 -17.55 25.11 -14.13
C HIS A 569 -17.25 26.56 -14.51
N HIS A 570 -16.06 26.83 -15.04
CA HIS A 570 -15.66 28.19 -15.38
C HIS A 570 -16.62 28.83 -16.40
N GLN A 571 -17.13 28.07 -17.37
CA GLN A 571 -18.06 28.61 -18.37
C GLN A 571 -19.40 29.03 -17.73
N GLU A 572 -19.93 28.23 -16.82
CA GLU A 572 -21.17 28.48 -16.07
C GLU A 572 -21.01 29.68 -15.11
N LEU A 573 -19.84 29.78 -14.46
CA LEU A 573 -19.49 30.90 -13.59
C LEU A 573 -19.32 32.21 -14.35
N MET A 574 -18.76 32.16 -15.57
CA MET A 574 -18.59 33.33 -16.43
C MET A 574 -19.89 33.73 -17.14
N SER A 575 -20.85 32.81 -17.28
CA SER A 575 -22.18 33.06 -17.87
C SER A 575 -23.21 33.56 -16.84
N ALA A 576 -22.82 33.72 -15.58
CA ALA A 576 -23.67 34.25 -14.51
C ALA A 576 -24.09 35.70 -14.78
N PRO A 577 -25.25 36.15 -14.25
CA PRO A 577 -25.67 37.56 -14.35
C PRO A 577 -24.61 38.55 -13.85
N ASN A 578 -23.79 38.12 -12.89
CA ASN A 578 -22.54 38.77 -12.51
C ASN A 578 -21.41 37.73 -12.64
N PRO A 579 -20.53 37.82 -13.65
CA PRO A 579 -19.49 36.82 -13.89
C PRO A 579 -18.59 36.60 -12.68
N ILE A 580 -18.44 35.35 -12.26
CA ILE A 580 -17.61 34.95 -11.11
C ILE A 580 -16.26 34.48 -11.64
N GLN A 581 -15.30 35.39 -11.69
CA GLN A 581 -13.93 35.06 -12.08
C GLN A 581 -13.17 34.45 -10.88
N LEU A 582 -12.70 33.21 -11.04
CA LEU A 582 -11.83 32.59 -10.03
C LEU A 582 -10.41 33.18 -10.13
N PRO A 583 -9.80 33.59 -9.01
CA PRO A 583 -8.38 33.97 -8.98
C PRO A 583 -7.49 32.76 -9.25
N SER A 584 -6.20 32.96 -9.50
CA SER A 584 -5.30 31.85 -9.75
C SER A 584 -5.16 30.95 -8.52
N ILE A 585 -4.91 29.65 -8.73
CA ILE A 585 -4.70 28.73 -7.62
C ILE A 585 -3.52 29.14 -6.74
N GLN A 586 -2.51 29.81 -7.30
CA GLN A 586 -1.37 30.30 -6.55
C GLN A 586 -1.78 31.39 -5.54
N GLU A 587 -2.70 32.27 -5.91
CA GLU A 587 -3.22 33.32 -5.02
C GLU A 587 -4.10 32.73 -3.92
N VAL A 588 -5.00 31.82 -4.28
CA VAL A 588 -5.85 31.11 -3.30
C VAL A 588 -5.01 30.33 -2.31
N MET A 589 -4.02 29.57 -2.78
CA MET A 589 -3.16 28.76 -1.90
C MET A 589 -2.29 29.64 -1.00
N LYS A 590 -1.81 30.79 -1.49
CA LYS A 590 -1.05 31.75 -0.68
C LYS A 590 -1.86 32.29 0.50
N ASP A 591 -3.14 32.59 0.28
CA ASP A 591 -4.05 33.07 1.34
C ASP A 591 -4.39 31.95 2.34
N LEU A 592 -4.68 30.74 1.85
CA LEU A 592 -4.96 29.58 2.69
C LEU A 592 -3.76 29.17 3.56
N GLU A 593 -2.55 29.27 3.01
CA GLU A 593 -1.31 29.05 3.76
C GLU A 593 -1.12 30.06 4.88
N ARG A 594 -1.39 31.34 4.60
CA ARG A 594 -1.32 32.42 5.61
C ARG A 594 -2.33 32.17 6.72
N TRP A 595 -3.59 31.92 6.39
CA TRP A 595 -4.64 31.67 7.40
C TRP A 595 -4.40 30.39 8.20
N ARG A 596 -3.82 29.36 7.59
CA ARG A 596 -3.46 28.13 8.32
C ARG A 596 -2.31 28.37 9.27
N LYS A 597 -1.30 29.17 8.88
CA LYS A 597 -0.22 29.60 9.79
C LYS A 597 -0.76 30.40 10.98
N GLU A 598 -1.71 31.30 10.74
CA GLU A 598 -2.39 32.07 11.79
C GLU A 598 -3.26 31.17 12.69
N ALA A 599 -4.01 30.22 12.12
CA ALA A 599 -4.84 29.27 12.87
C ALA A 599 -3.98 28.32 13.72
N ILE A 600 -2.85 27.85 13.20
CA ILE A 600 -1.85 27.08 13.96
C ILE A 600 -1.31 27.95 15.09
N SER A 601 -0.90 29.19 14.80
CA SER A 601 -0.41 30.10 15.83
C SER A 601 -1.46 30.32 16.93
N ALA A 602 -2.71 30.58 16.58
CA ALA A 602 -3.79 30.83 17.54
C ALA A 602 -4.21 29.58 18.34
N HIS A 603 -4.16 28.39 17.74
CA HIS A 603 -4.54 27.14 18.40
C HIS A 603 -3.47 26.59 19.34
N TYR A 604 -2.21 27.03 19.16
CA TYR A 604 -1.05 26.51 19.89
C TYR A 604 -0.25 27.58 20.66
N THR A 605 -0.73 28.84 20.76
CA THR A 605 -0.14 29.88 21.64
C THR A 605 -0.95 29.99 22.95
N PRO A 606 -0.33 29.97 24.14
CA PRO A 606 -1.05 30.05 25.41
C PRO A 606 -1.65 31.44 25.67
N THR A 607 -2.96 31.54 25.91
CA THR A 607 -3.61 32.72 26.48
C THR A 607 -3.58 32.67 28.01
N GLN A 608 -2.41 32.90 28.61
CA GLN A 608 -2.26 33.56 29.92
C GLN A 608 -0.77 33.78 30.18
N HIS A 609 -0.37 35.05 30.29
CA HIS A 609 0.89 35.41 30.93
C HIS A 609 0.73 35.15 32.44
N GLN A 610 1.39 34.12 32.97
CA GLN A 610 1.79 34.11 34.37
C GLN A 610 3.26 34.52 34.43
N ALA A 611 3.52 35.57 35.21
CA ALA A 611 4.82 36.17 35.39
C ALA A 611 5.85 35.14 35.86
N ILE A 612 7.00 35.10 35.19
CA ILE A 612 8.15 34.33 35.61
C ILE A 612 8.78 35.05 36.81
N ASN A 613 8.72 34.44 38.00
CA ASN A 613 9.54 34.86 39.14
C ASN A 613 11.02 34.68 38.78
N ARG A 614 11.72 35.79 38.60
CA ARG A 614 13.18 35.87 38.55
C ARG A 614 13.73 35.76 39.96
N GLU A 615 14.04 34.57 40.44
CA GLU A 615 14.76 34.46 41.74
C GLU A 615 15.71 33.26 41.90
N LYS A 616 16.06 32.54 40.82
CA LYS A 616 17.09 31.48 40.90
C LYS A 616 18.11 31.55 39.76
N ALA A 617 18.66 32.74 39.52
CA ALA A 617 19.81 32.94 38.64
C ALA A 617 20.84 33.90 39.27
N ALA A 618 20.94 33.92 40.60
CA ALA A 618 21.94 34.70 41.33
C ALA A 618 22.98 33.81 42.08
N ASP A 619 22.76 32.51 42.22
CA ASP A 619 23.64 31.62 42.99
C ASP A 619 24.67 30.84 42.15
N THR A 620 24.94 31.26 40.91
CA THR A 620 25.97 30.61 40.07
C THR A 620 26.91 31.64 39.44
N GLN A 621 27.22 32.70 40.17
CA GLN A 621 28.28 33.66 39.85
C GLN A 621 29.30 33.86 40.99
N ALA A 622 29.31 33.00 42.00
CA ALA A 622 30.27 33.08 43.12
C ALA A 622 31.32 31.95 43.15
N GLU A 623 31.50 31.19 42.06
CA GLU A 623 32.53 30.14 41.96
C GLU A 623 33.43 30.28 40.72
N ILE A 624 33.65 31.54 40.28
CA ILE A 624 34.79 31.94 39.46
C ILE A 624 35.40 33.18 40.10
N ALA A 625 36.02 32.96 41.25
CA ALA A 625 37.02 33.83 41.85
C ALA A 625 38.08 32.94 42.52
N LEU A 626 38.79 32.17 41.69
CA LEU A 626 40.17 31.72 41.86
C LEU A 626 40.71 31.18 40.55
#